data_AF-A0A8C5PD96-F1
#
_entry.id   AF-A0A8C5PD96-F1
#
_cell.length_a   1.000
_cell.length_b   1.000
_cell.length_c   1.000
_cell.angle_alpha   90.00
_cell.angle_beta   90.00
_cell.angle_gamma   90.00
#
_symmetry.space_group_name_H-M   'P 1'
#
loop_
_entity.id
_entity.type
_entity.pdbx_description
1 polymer ?
#
loop_
_entity_poly.entity_id
_entity_poly.type
_entity_poly.pdbx_seq_one_letter_code
_entity_poly.pdbx_strand_id
1 'polypeptide(L)'
;MKTDTNQMKSLYEDNGYLSAIHVLDQTEMEQEHQKTELNCKEYTQYNLHNIHMEHEWAMNLASHPNLLQEITAVLGPNVILLDSRFICKYSSSDVPQKEDIVPYVAWHQDIKSWGFEGGSVASVWLAFDDVDTENGVLQVIPGIIKGTLQAENHPPFFFTLY
;
A
#
# COMPACT_ATOMS: atom_id res chain seq x y z
N MET A 1 19.09 7.37 9.46
CA MET A 1 19.01 8.85 9.65
C MET A 1 17.56 9.21 9.44
N LYS A 2 16.83 9.67 10.47
CA LYS A 2 15.42 10.04 10.33
C LYS A 2 15.35 11.26 9.41
N THR A 3 14.62 11.15 8.30
CA THR A 3 14.40 12.26 7.37
C THR A 3 13.57 13.33 8.07
N ASP A 4 13.89 14.61 7.85
CA ASP A 4 13.09 15.72 8.40
C ASP A 4 11.66 15.66 7.83
N THR A 5 10.64 15.82 8.68
CA THR A 5 9.22 15.79 8.32
C THR A 5 8.90 16.71 7.14
N ASN A 6 9.52 17.90 7.11
CA ASN A 6 9.33 18.85 6.01
C ASN A 6 9.92 18.33 4.68
N GLN A 7 11.06 17.64 4.76
CA GLN A 7 11.70 17.04 3.60
C GLN A 7 10.87 15.87 3.06
N MET A 8 10.26 15.06 3.93
CA MET A 8 9.38 13.95 3.52
C MET A 8 8.13 14.43 2.82
N LYS A 9 7.49 15.46 3.37
CA LYS A 9 6.31 16.08 2.74
C LYS A 9 6.65 16.63 1.34
N SER A 10 7.74 17.38 1.21
CA SER A 10 8.17 17.91 -0.09
C SER A 10 8.48 16.80 -1.09
N LEU A 11 9.19 15.75 -0.68
CA LEU A 11 9.50 14.59 -1.54
C LEU A 11 8.22 13.90 -2.02
N TYR A 12 7.23 13.75 -1.14
CA TYR A 12 5.94 13.18 -1.49
C TYR A 12 5.17 14.06 -2.46
N GLU A 13 5.10 15.37 -2.22
CA GLU A 13 4.43 16.35 -3.08
C GLU A 13 5.05 16.46 -4.47
N ASP A 14 6.36 16.18 -4.60
CA ASP A 14 7.06 16.20 -5.88
C ASP A 14 6.97 14.88 -6.63
N ASN A 15 7.05 13.74 -5.93
CA ASN A 15 7.14 12.42 -6.57
C ASN A 15 5.81 11.67 -6.65
N GLY A 16 4.94 11.81 -5.66
CA GLY A 16 3.66 11.09 -5.56
C GLY A 16 3.71 9.85 -4.72
N TYR A 17 4.88 9.55 -4.18
CA TYR A 17 5.12 8.44 -3.30
C TYR A 17 6.35 8.72 -2.44
N LEU A 18 6.45 7.95 -1.37
CA LEU A 18 7.68 7.73 -0.62
C LEU A 18 7.97 6.24 -0.66
N SER A 19 9.25 5.86 -0.70
CA SER A 19 9.70 4.47 -0.72
C SER A 19 10.85 4.27 0.26
N ALA A 20 11.20 3.00 0.54
CA ALA A 20 12.28 2.63 1.46
C ALA A 20 12.10 3.19 2.88
N ILE A 21 10.86 3.23 3.36
CA ILE A 21 10.52 3.55 4.74
C ILE A 21 10.56 2.26 5.56
N HIS A 22 11.43 2.21 6.56
CA HIS A 22 11.50 1.10 7.51
C HIS A 22 10.47 1.31 8.62
N VAL A 23 9.31 0.66 8.50
CA VAL A 23 8.24 0.70 9.50
C VAL A 23 8.49 -0.32 10.60
N LEU A 24 8.80 -1.56 10.21
CA LEU A 24 9.05 -2.70 11.09
C LEU A 24 10.54 -3.01 11.11
N ASP A 25 11.05 -3.44 12.26
CA ASP A 25 12.35 -4.12 12.32
C ASP A 25 12.24 -5.61 11.93
N GLN A 26 13.39 -6.29 11.84
CA GLN A 26 13.44 -7.70 11.43
C GLN A 26 12.65 -8.62 12.39
N THR A 27 12.67 -8.33 13.69
CA THR A 27 11.98 -9.16 14.69
C THR A 27 10.48 -8.94 14.61
N GLU A 28 10.04 -7.70 14.46
CA GLU A 28 8.63 -7.36 14.24
C GLU A 28 8.13 -8.00 12.93
N MET A 29 8.91 -7.91 11.86
CA MET A 29 8.56 -8.51 10.57
C MET A 29 8.35 -10.03 10.68
N GLU A 30 9.29 -10.75 11.31
CA GLU A 30 9.16 -12.20 11.52
C GLU A 30 7.95 -12.58 12.38
N GLN A 31 7.65 -11.79 13.42
CA GLN A 31 6.50 -12.02 14.28
C GLN A 31 5.17 -11.77 13.57
N GLU A 32 5.10 -10.71 12.77
CA GLU A 32 3.89 -10.38 12.01
C GLU A 32 3.69 -11.37 10.86
N HIS A 33 4.77 -11.80 10.19
CA HIS A 33 4.72 -12.80 9.13
C HIS A 33 4.03 -14.09 9.57
N GLN A 34 4.38 -14.62 10.74
CA GLN A 34 3.73 -15.81 11.32
C GLN A 34 2.22 -15.63 11.58
N LYS A 35 1.77 -14.39 11.87
CA LYS A 35 0.35 -14.07 12.07
C LYS A 35 -0.39 -13.88 10.76
N THR A 36 0.34 -13.59 9.68
CA THR A 36 -0.17 -13.33 8.34
C THR A 36 -0.36 -14.57 7.47
N GLU A 37 -0.23 -15.78 8.04
CA GLU A 37 -0.67 -17.05 7.44
C GLU A 37 -2.21 -17.09 7.30
N LEU A 38 -2.76 -16.10 6.61
CA LEU A 38 -4.06 -16.17 6.01
C LEU A 38 -3.99 -17.31 4.99
N ASN A 39 -4.91 -18.28 5.10
CA ASN A 39 -5.05 -19.39 4.16
C ASN A 39 -5.53 -18.85 2.80
N CYS A 40 -4.71 -18.07 2.11
CA CYS A 40 -4.94 -17.63 0.75
C CYS A 40 -4.96 -18.87 -0.14
N LYS A 41 -6.04 -19.02 -0.92
CA LYS A 41 -6.33 -20.27 -1.64
C LYS A 41 -6.11 -20.15 -3.14
N GLU A 42 -5.76 -18.95 -3.58
CA GLU A 42 -5.65 -18.59 -4.98
C GLU A 42 -4.23 -18.11 -5.29
N TYR A 43 -3.78 -18.37 -6.51
CA TYR A 43 -2.48 -17.91 -7.01
C TYR A 43 -2.29 -16.40 -6.82
N THR A 44 -3.35 -15.62 -7.06
CA THR A 44 -3.40 -14.21 -6.67
C THR A 44 -4.74 -13.91 -6.01
N GLN A 45 -4.71 -13.45 -4.76
CA GLN A 45 -5.92 -13.15 -4.00
C GLN A 45 -5.91 -11.68 -3.60
N TYR A 46 -6.86 -10.91 -4.13
CA TYR A 46 -6.97 -9.45 -3.94
C TYR A 46 -8.29 -9.02 -3.27
N ASN A 47 -9.16 -9.97 -2.92
CA ASN A 47 -10.50 -9.74 -2.37
C ASN A 47 -10.54 -9.72 -0.83
N LEU A 48 -9.38 -9.71 -0.17
CA LEU A 48 -9.29 -9.60 1.29
C LEU A 48 -9.32 -8.12 1.67
N HIS A 49 -10.53 -7.60 1.88
CA HIS A 49 -10.81 -6.21 2.25
C HIS A 49 -11.07 -6.05 3.74
N ASN A 50 -10.86 -4.85 4.26
CA ASN A 50 -11.10 -4.52 5.67
C ASN A 50 -10.52 -5.53 6.67
N ILE A 51 -9.41 -6.19 6.34
CA ILE A 51 -8.75 -7.18 7.20
C ILE A 51 -8.44 -6.66 8.61
N HIS A 52 -8.24 -5.34 8.77
CA HIS A 52 -8.07 -4.69 10.06
C HIS A 52 -9.28 -4.82 11.00
N MET A 53 -10.48 -5.07 10.45
CA MET A 53 -11.69 -5.32 11.22
C MET A 53 -11.77 -6.76 11.73
N GLU A 54 -11.11 -7.70 11.05
CA GLU A 54 -11.17 -9.14 11.36
C GLU A 54 -9.94 -9.60 12.16
N HIS A 55 -8.81 -8.92 11.99
CA HIS A 55 -7.53 -9.32 12.54
C HIS A 55 -6.85 -8.17 13.30
N GLU A 56 -6.59 -8.40 14.59
CA GLU A 56 -5.91 -7.43 15.45
C GLU A 56 -4.50 -7.07 14.93
N TRP A 57 -3.77 -8.05 14.39
CA TRP A 57 -2.44 -7.80 13.82
C TRP A 57 -2.48 -6.78 12.67
N ALA A 58 -3.51 -6.84 11.82
CA ALA A 58 -3.65 -5.90 10.71
C ALA A 58 -3.97 -4.48 11.20
N MET A 59 -4.77 -4.34 12.25
CA MET A 59 -5.00 -3.04 12.90
C MET A 59 -3.75 -2.51 13.60
N ASN A 60 -2.99 -3.37 14.28
CA ASN A 60 -1.75 -2.99 14.97
C ASN A 60 -0.70 -2.47 13.97
N LEU A 61 -0.62 -3.07 12.79
CA LEU A 61 0.23 -2.59 11.69
C LEU A 61 -0.26 -1.27 11.11
N ALA A 62 -1.56 -1.15 10.83
CA ALA A 62 -2.14 0.09 10.32
C ALA A 62 -2.01 1.27 11.30
N SER A 63 -1.90 0.98 12.60
CA SER A 63 -1.70 1.96 13.68
C SER A 63 -0.26 1.98 14.22
N HIS A 64 0.69 1.34 13.54
CA HIS A 64 2.07 1.24 14.02
C HIS A 64 2.70 2.64 14.20
N PRO A 65 3.37 2.94 15.33
CA PRO A 65 3.87 4.29 15.60
C PRO A 65 4.80 4.86 14.53
N ASN A 66 5.68 4.02 13.96
CA ASN A 66 6.56 4.45 12.87
C ASN A 66 5.75 4.78 11.60
N LEU A 67 4.70 4.00 11.29
CA LEU A 67 3.83 4.29 10.15
C LEU A 67 3.02 5.57 10.38
N LEU A 68 2.44 5.72 11.56
CA LEU A 68 1.66 6.91 11.91
C LEU A 68 2.52 8.18 11.88
N GLN A 69 3.79 8.09 12.26
CA GLN A 69 4.73 9.21 12.15
C GLN A 69 4.84 9.68 10.68
N GLU A 70 5.01 8.76 9.73
CA GLU A 70 5.20 9.12 8.32
C GLU A 70 3.90 9.55 7.64
N ILE A 71 2.78 8.87 7.92
CA ILE A 71 1.50 9.21 7.31
C ILE A 71 1.01 10.58 7.78
N THR A 72 1.23 10.93 9.05
CA THR A 72 0.81 12.23 9.61
C THR A 72 1.74 13.37 9.19
N ALA A 73 3.01 13.07 8.88
CA ALA A 73 3.92 14.02 8.23
C ALA A 73 3.39 14.47 6.85
N VAL A 74 2.77 13.54 6.12
CA VAL A 74 2.27 13.75 4.76
C VAL A 74 0.85 14.32 4.75
N LEU A 75 -0.09 13.68 5.45
CA LEU A 75 -1.51 14.01 5.41
C LEU A 75 -1.95 15.01 6.49
N GLY A 76 -1.10 15.24 7.50
CA GLY A 76 -1.44 16.01 8.68
C GLY A 76 -1.86 15.14 9.87
N PRO A 77 -2.12 15.76 11.03
CA PRO A 77 -2.20 15.05 12.31
C PRO A 77 -3.47 14.21 12.51
N ASN A 78 -4.52 14.44 11.72
CA ASN A 78 -5.81 13.75 11.85
C ASN A 78 -6.01 12.83 10.66
N VAL A 79 -5.76 11.54 10.86
CA VAL A 79 -5.91 10.51 9.83
C VAL A 79 -6.94 9.48 10.27
N ILE A 80 -7.62 8.88 9.29
CA ILE A 80 -8.54 7.75 9.48
C ILE A 80 -8.11 6.63 8.53
N LEU A 81 -8.19 5.39 9.00
CA LEU A 81 -8.04 4.22 8.15
C LEU A 81 -9.36 3.98 7.42
N LEU A 82 -9.34 4.03 6.08
CA LEU A 82 -10.54 3.85 5.26
C LEU A 82 -10.76 2.39 4.86
N ASP A 83 -9.68 1.67 4.53
CA ASP A 83 -9.68 0.26 4.12
C ASP A 83 -8.28 -0.32 4.35
N SER A 84 -8.22 -1.64 4.40
CA SER A 84 -6.97 -2.40 4.43
C SER A 84 -7.12 -3.59 3.51
N ARG A 85 -6.10 -3.86 2.69
CA ARG A 85 -6.10 -5.01 1.79
C ARG A 85 -4.92 -5.92 2.08
N PHE A 86 -5.17 -7.22 2.10
CA PHE A 86 -4.11 -8.23 2.08
C PHE A 86 -4.03 -8.84 0.70
N ILE A 87 -2.85 -8.86 0.11
CA ILE A 87 -2.64 -9.36 -1.25
C ILE A 87 -1.66 -10.51 -1.19
N CYS A 88 -2.13 -11.68 -1.60
CA CYS A 88 -1.30 -12.87 -1.74
C CYS A 88 -0.96 -13.06 -3.21
N LYS A 89 0.33 -13.21 -3.53
CA LYS A 89 0.83 -13.63 -4.85
C LYS A 89 1.73 -14.84 -4.63
N TYR A 90 1.28 -16.03 -5.04
CA TYR A 90 2.04 -17.27 -4.91
C TYR A 90 2.76 -17.62 -6.20
N SER A 91 3.80 -18.44 -6.09
CA SER A 91 4.42 -19.08 -7.25
C SER A 91 3.47 -20.12 -7.87
N SER A 92 3.65 -20.38 -9.16
CA SER A 92 2.88 -21.41 -9.90
C SER A 92 3.21 -22.82 -9.42
N SER A 93 4.33 -22.98 -8.69
CA SER A 93 4.69 -24.21 -7.99
C SER A 93 3.83 -24.50 -6.76
N ASP A 94 3.29 -23.47 -6.11
CA ASP A 94 2.69 -23.58 -4.77
C ASP A 94 1.18 -23.70 -4.85
N VAL A 95 0.56 -23.08 -5.86
CA VAL A 95 -0.87 -23.19 -6.15
C VAL A 95 -1.06 -23.46 -7.65
N PRO A 96 -1.87 -24.46 -8.06
CA PRO A 96 -2.09 -24.74 -9.47
C PRO A 96 -2.64 -23.52 -10.20
N GLN A 97 -1.92 -23.05 -11.21
CA GLN A 97 -2.39 -21.99 -12.10
C GLN A 97 -3.59 -22.53 -12.91
N LYS A 98 -4.72 -21.83 -12.86
CA LYS A 98 -5.94 -22.24 -13.59
C LYS A 98 -5.88 -21.88 -15.09
N GLU A 99 -5.01 -20.94 -15.46
CA GLU A 99 -4.89 -20.36 -16.81
C GLU A 99 -3.41 -20.14 -17.15
N ASP A 100 -3.03 -20.19 -18.43
CA ASP A 100 -1.65 -19.95 -18.89
C ASP A 100 -1.19 -18.48 -18.73
N ILE A 101 -2.06 -17.60 -18.24
CA ILE A 101 -1.80 -16.17 -18.04
C ILE A 101 -1.52 -15.93 -16.56
N VAL A 102 -0.35 -15.35 -16.27
CA VAL A 102 -0.04 -14.87 -14.92
C VAL A 102 -0.94 -13.65 -14.63
N PRO A 103 -1.81 -13.71 -13.60
CA PRO A 103 -2.59 -12.53 -13.20
C PRO A 103 -1.64 -11.41 -12.78
N TYR A 104 -1.90 -10.22 -13.31
CA TYR A 104 -1.16 -9.00 -12.99
C TYR A 104 -2.15 -7.88 -12.64
N VAL A 105 -1.71 -6.94 -11.83
CA VAL A 105 -2.47 -5.71 -11.57
C VAL A 105 -2.17 -4.74 -12.71
N ALA A 106 -3.19 -4.34 -13.48
CA ALA A 106 -3.02 -3.36 -14.54
C ALA A 106 -2.78 -1.95 -13.97
N TRP A 107 -2.14 -1.07 -14.75
CA TRP A 107 -1.97 0.34 -14.40
C TRP A 107 -3.31 1.01 -14.07
N HIS A 108 -3.43 1.59 -12.87
CA HIS A 108 -4.65 2.25 -12.42
C HIS A 108 -4.35 3.37 -11.42
N GLN A 109 -5.40 4.14 -11.08
CA GLN A 109 -5.43 5.11 -9.98
C GLN A 109 -6.41 4.63 -8.93
N ASP A 110 -6.04 4.70 -7.65
CA ASP A 110 -6.85 4.16 -6.55
C ASP A 110 -8.19 4.92 -6.34
N ILE A 111 -8.29 6.18 -6.80
CA ILE A 111 -9.29 7.14 -6.28
C ILE A 111 -10.61 7.24 -7.07
N LYS A 112 -10.84 6.46 -8.12
CA LYS A 112 -12.13 6.59 -8.86
C LYS A 112 -13.40 6.10 -8.12
N SER A 113 -13.31 5.57 -6.90
CA SER A 113 -14.43 4.82 -6.30
C SER A 113 -14.97 5.32 -4.94
N TRP A 114 -14.38 6.34 -4.31
CA TRP A 114 -14.57 6.52 -2.87
C TRP A 114 -15.63 7.53 -2.43
N GLY A 115 -16.29 8.24 -3.36
CA GLY A 115 -17.45 9.09 -3.04
C GLY A 115 -17.23 10.20 -2.00
N PHE A 116 -15.99 10.43 -1.55
CA PHE A 116 -15.65 11.48 -0.59
C PHE A 116 -15.36 12.79 -1.33
N GLU A 117 -16.17 13.81 -1.08
CA GLU A 117 -15.86 15.18 -1.43
C GLU A 117 -14.94 15.78 -0.35
N GLY A 118 -13.63 15.81 -0.64
CA GLY A 118 -12.65 16.55 0.14
C GLY A 118 -11.69 15.72 0.99
N GLY A 119 -10.46 16.22 1.13
CA GLY A 119 -9.37 15.61 1.89
C GLY A 119 -8.30 14.94 1.02
N SER A 120 -7.05 14.99 1.50
CA SER A 120 -5.97 14.19 0.91
C SER A 120 -6.08 12.76 1.41
N VAL A 121 -6.11 11.79 0.51
CA VAL A 121 -6.00 10.36 0.85
C VAL A 121 -4.52 9.96 0.73
N ALA A 122 -4.12 8.76 1.16
CA ALA A 122 -2.87 8.12 0.75
C ALA A 122 -3.04 6.61 0.87
N SER A 123 -2.36 5.86 0.01
CA SER A 123 -2.24 4.41 0.12
C SER A 123 -0.88 4.07 0.75
N VAL A 124 -0.86 3.13 1.69
CA VAL A 124 0.38 2.57 2.27
C VAL A 124 0.49 1.13 1.79
N TRP A 125 1.62 0.80 1.17
CA TRP A 125 1.97 -0.57 0.79
C TRP A 125 3.13 -1.04 1.67
N LEU A 126 2.91 -2.12 2.42
CA LEU A 126 3.90 -2.74 3.30
C LEU A 126 4.28 -4.11 2.73
N ALA A 127 5.57 -4.33 2.49
CA ALA A 127 6.11 -5.64 2.18
C ALA A 127 6.19 -6.49 3.45
N PHE A 128 5.53 -7.65 3.45
CA PHE A 128 5.66 -8.66 4.51
C PHE A 128 6.72 -9.70 4.19
N ASP A 129 7.03 -9.87 2.91
CA ASP A 129 8.07 -10.74 2.36
C ASP A 129 9.02 -9.91 1.50
N ASP A 130 10.17 -10.48 1.17
CA ASP A 130 11.06 -9.91 0.17
C ASP A 130 10.29 -9.69 -1.15
N VAL A 131 10.42 -8.51 -1.74
CA VAL A 131 9.80 -8.19 -3.02
C VAL A 131 10.80 -7.70 -4.05
N ASP A 132 10.68 -8.23 -5.25
CA ASP A 132 11.52 -7.91 -6.40
C ASP A 132 10.71 -7.94 -7.71
N THR A 133 11.39 -7.74 -8.82
CA THR A 133 10.77 -7.72 -10.15
C THR A 133 10.22 -9.07 -10.59
N GLU A 134 10.63 -10.16 -9.96
CA GLU A 134 10.23 -11.53 -10.29
C GLU A 134 8.98 -11.95 -9.52
N ASN A 135 8.76 -11.42 -8.31
CA ASN A 135 7.58 -11.72 -7.48
C ASN A 135 6.53 -10.59 -7.41
N GLY A 136 6.67 -9.57 -8.25
CA GLY A 136 5.63 -8.58 -8.49
C GLY A 136 5.69 -7.37 -7.57
N VAL A 137 6.88 -6.83 -7.33
CA VAL A 137 7.10 -5.55 -6.63
C VAL A 137 6.27 -4.42 -7.24
N LEU A 138 5.78 -3.55 -6.35
CA LEU A 138 5.09 -2.31 -6.67
C LEU A 138 5.91 -1.41 -7.62
N GLN A 139 5.30 -1.01 -8.74
CA GLN A 139 5.84 0.01 -9.65
C GLN A 139 5.01 1.30 -9.58
N VAL A 140 5.69 2.45 -9.58
CA VAL A 140 5.07 3.78 -9.53
C VAL A 140 5.69 4.67 -10.61
N ILE A 141 4.88 5.50 -11.25
CA ILE A 141 5.36 6.52 -12.19
C ILE A 141 5.44 7.86 -11.44
N PRO A 142 6.65 8.42 -11.21
CA PRO A 142 6.81 9.66 -10.44
C PRO A 142 6.18 10.89 -11.12
N GLY A 143 5.76 11.87 -10.31
CA GLY A 143 5.43 13.23 -10.77
C GLY A 143 4.06 13.40 -11.44
N ILE A 144 3.31 12.32 -11.62
CA ILE A 144 1.97 12.36 -12.26
C ILE A 144 0.89 12.95 -11.31
N ILE A 145 1.23 13.20 -10.03
CA ILE A 145 0.34 13.86 -9.06
C ILE A 145 -0.23 15.20 -9.58
N LYS A 146 0.61 15.97 -10.29
CA LYS A 146 0.31 17.36 -10.69
C LYS A 146 -0.37 17.45 -12.06
N GLY A 147 -0.56 16.33 -12.75
CA GLY A 147 -0.93 16.28 -14.17
C GLY A 147 -2.06 15.31 -14.46
N THR A 148 -3.28 15.83 -14.38
CA THR A 148 -4.47 15.48 -15.18
C THR A 148 -4.34 14.30 -16.16
N LEU A 149 -4.83 13.12 -15.74
CA LEU A 149 -6.00 12.53 -16.41
C LEU A 149 -7.25 12.88 -15.59
N GLN A 150 -7.42 14.17 -15.23
CA GLN A 150 -8.58 14.65 -14.48
C GLN A 150 -9.58 15.31 -15.44
N ALA A 151 -10.83 14.87 -15.38
CA ALA A 151 -11.91 15.82 -15.49
C ALA A 151 -11.83 16.68 -14.20
N GLU A 152 -11.52 17.96 -14.41
CA GLU A 152 -11.63 19.14 -13.54
C GLU A 152 -11.91 18.93 -12.01
N ASN A 153 -10.99 19.47 -11.19
CA ASN A 153 -11.20 20.05 -9.84
C ASN A 153 -11.23 19.16 -8.57
N HIS A 154 -10.30 18.22 -8.38
CA HIS A 154 -10.18 17.49 -7.09
C HIS A 154 -8.73 17.28 -6.60
N PRO A 155 -8.50 17.19 -5.26
CA PRO A 155 -7.16 17.11 -4.65
C PRO A 155 -6.35 15.88 -5.13
N PRO A 156 -5.01 15.89 -4.96
CA PRO A 156 -4.11 14.97 -5.66
C PRO A 156 -4.36 13.48 -5.37
N PHE A 157 -4.24 12.67 -6.43
CA PHE A 157 -4.64 11.26 -6.48
C PHE A 157 -3.44 10.29 -6.56
N PHE A 158 -3.59 9.09 -5.96
CA PHE A 158 -2.54 8.05 -5.87
C PHE A 158 -2.53 7.07 -7.02
N PHE A 159 -1.32 6.67 -7.39
CA PHE A 159 -0.99 5.58 -8.30
C PHE A 159 -0.15 4.57 -7.53
N THR A 160 -0.69 3.38 -7.28
CA THR A 160 0.01 2.29 -6.59
C THR A 160 -0.28 0.99 -7.33
N LEU A 161 0.75 0.22 -7.67
CA LEU A 161 0.63 -1.11 -8.28
C LEU A 161 0.23 -2.25 -7.32
N TYR A 162 0.63 -2.38 -6.06
CA TYR A 162 0.59 -3.66 -5.30
C TYR A 162 1.37 -4.84 -5.90
#